data_AF-A0A4R4TFN2-F1
#
_entry.id   AF-A0A4R4TFN2-F1
#
_cell.length_a   1.000
_cell.length_b   1.000
_cell.length_c   1.000
_cell.angle_alpha   90.00
_cell.angle_beta   90.00
_cell.angle_gamma   90.00
#
_symmetry.space_group_name_H-M   'P 1'
#
loop_
_entity.id
_entity.type
_entity.pdbx_description
1 polymer ?
#
loop_
_entity_poly.entity_id
_entity_poly.type
_entity_poly.pdbx_seq_one_letter_code
_entity_poly.pdbx_strand_id
1 'polypeptide(L)'
;PVASGPPSPPPSPVPAPAPAPAAGPAGSGYGYPPTGQPTVGSGYMAVLRYRAPDGSEQQLIRRSAPGMPHPEWQILGELHAMGVPPQQVVELHTELQSCELPGGYCARMIRETWPQVRITHTAAYGRDLASRQAGVRHLVEHQDELQQFADGPPRSQPVRAALPQQQPAPAVGLDVIGQELAHAYGPQGVFRYQQQLVARQGVPEIVAQSLVWSGLPVEIRPIFWAQAQPGRPIPTLAELAAERGALPAPDAGSYLVLGSDFGRQLCVQYGTAHVVAVPLEGSPDGRPSPAQFVNASLPQFARCMALLGRMWRLRYGLNPEQAGRWTTDFQAELASLDPQAVADPESWWSVLLEQMWDGLL
;
A
#
# COMPACT_ATOMS: atom_id res chain seq x y z
N PRO A 1 -18.14 19.80 101.14
CA PRO A 1 -16.97 20.14 100.30
C PRO A 1 -16.78 19.08 99.22
N VAL A 2 -17.38 19.34 98.05
CA VAL A 2 -17.43 18.42 96.91
C VAL A 2 -16.47 18.97 95.86
N ALA A 3 -15.42 18.20 95.53
CA ALA A 3 -14.37 18.60 94.59
C ALA A 3 -14.72 18.12 93.18
N SER A 4 -14.83 19.06 92.23
CA SER A 4 -15.15 18.85 90.82
C SER A 4 -13.88 18.58 90.00
N GLY A 5 -13.89 17.46 89.26
CA GLY A 5 -12.80 17.03 88.39
C GLY A 5 -12.69 17.81 87.06
N PRO A 6 -11.53 17.75 86.39
CA PRO A 6 -11.27 18.48 85.14
C PRO A 6 -11.97 17.84 83.92
N PRO A 7 -12.41 18.66 82.95
CA PRO A 7 -13.13 18.19 81.76
C PRO A 7 -12.23 17.53 80.71
N SER A 8 -12.77 16.50 80.05
CA SER A 8 -12.12 15.72 78.98
C SER A 8 -12.17 16.43 77.62
N PRO A 9 -11.21 16.18 76.71
CA PRO A 9 -11.13 16.82 75.40
C PRO A 9 -12.22 16.36 74.41
N PRO A 10 -12.59 17.21 73.43
CA PRO A 10 -13.67 16.92 72.48
C PRO A 10 -13.29 15.84 71.45
N PRO A 11 -14.26 15.04 70.98
CA PRO A 11 -14.03 13.99 70.00
C PRO A 11 -13.74 14.56 68.60
N SER A 12 -12.80 13.92 67.90
CA SER A 12 -12.44 14.22 66.51
C SER A 12 -13.61 13.92 65.55
N PRO A 13 -13.79 14.72 64.48
CA PRO A 13 -14.85 14.48 63.50
C PRO A 13 -14.56 13.24 62.66
N VAL A 14 -15.53 12.34 62.60
CA VAL A 14 -15.60 11.18 61.69
C VAL A 14 -15.75 11.66 60.24
N PRO A 15 -14.99 11.10 59.27
CA PRO A 15 -15.14 11.45 57.87
C PRO A 15 -16.44 10.88 57.29
N ALA A 16 -17.12 11.69 56.48
CA ALA A 16 -18.34 11.31 55.76
C ALA A 16 -18.07 10.17 54.76
N PRO A 17 -19.04 9.28 54.51
CA PRO A 17 -18.89 8.19 53.54
C PRO A 17 -18.74 8.74 52.12
N ALA A 18 -17.77 8.20 51.39
CA ALA A 18 -17.53 8.51 49.98
C ALA A 18 -18.74 8.10 49.12
N PRO A 19 -19.08 8.87 48.07
CA PRO A 19 -20.15 8.49 47.15
C PRO A 19 -19.76 7.20 46.41
N ALA A 20 -20.69 6.24 46.38
CA ALA A 20 -20.55 5.00 45.62
C ALA A 20 -20.32 5.32 44.13
N PRO A 21 -19.45 4.56 43.43
CA PRO A 21 -19.30 4.72 41.99
C PRO A 21 -20.62 4.39 41.31
N ALA A 22 -21.08 5.32 40.48
CA ALA A 22 -22.23 5.13 39.61
C ALA A 22 -22.02 3.86 38.78
N ALA A 23 -23.01 2.96 38.80
CA ALA A 23 -23.07 1.81 37.92
C ALA A 23 -23.05 2.30 36.48
N GLY A 24 -21.92 2.07 35.80
CA GLY A 24 -21.81 2.28 34.35
C GLY A 24 -22.78 1.36 33.62
N PRO A 25 -23.29 1.75 32.44
CA PRO A 25 -24.23 0.93 31.69
C PRO A 25 -23.57 -0.39 31.32
N ALA A 26 -24.24 -1.49 31.65
CA ALA A 26 -23.94 -2.81 31.13
C ALA A 26 -24.14 -2.78 29.60
N GLY A 27 -23.06 -3.05 28.88
CA GLY A 27 -23.02 -3.12 27.43
C GLY A 27 -21.71 -3.77 26.97
N SER A 28 -21.38 -4.93 27.53
CA SER A 28 -20.25 -5.74 27.10
C SER A 28 -20.59 -6.43 25.78
N GLY A 29 -20.38 -5.72 24.67
CA GLY A 29 -20.21 -6.30 23.34
C GLY A 29 -18.78 -6.81 23.20
N TYR A 30 -18.63 -8.00 22.63
CA TYR A 30 -17.37 -8.70 22.46
C TYR A 30 -16.33 -7.87 21.66
N GLY A 31 -15.22 -7.51 22.32
CA GLY A 31 -13.86 -7.56 21.78
C GLY A 31 -13.45 -6.66 20.61
N TYR A 32 -13.54 -5.34 20.75
CA TYR A 32 -12.69 -4.41 19.98
C TYR A 32 -11.55 -3.88 20.87
N PRO A 33 -10.31 -3.70 20.36
CA PRO A 33 -9.26 -2.99 21.10
C PRO A 33 -9.74 -1.56 21.42
N PRO A 34 -9.18 -0.91 22.46
CA PRO A 34 -9.66 0.38 22.94
C PRO A 34 -9.72 1.40 21.79
N THR A 35 -10.86 2.07 21.68
CA THR A 35 -11.10 3.15 20.71
C THR A 35 -10.00 4.20 20.83
N GLY A 36 -9.19 4.37 19.78
CA GLY A 36 -8.18 5.42 19.67
C GLY A 36 -6.74 4.97 19.42
N GLN A 37 -6.43 3.67 19.47
CA GLN A 37 -5.11 3.19 19.03
C GLN A 37 -5.13 2.85 17.52
N PRO A 38 -4.20 3.41 16.72
CA PRO A 38 -4.12 3.08 15.31
C PRO A 38 -3.86 1.58 15.10
N THR A 39 -4.71 0.95 14.30
CA THR A 39 -4.72 -0.51 14.09
C THR A 39 -5.03 -0.79 12.62
N VAL A 40 -4.31 -1.71 11.98
CA VAL A 40 -4.65 -2.13 10.60
C VAL A 40 -5.77 -3.18 10.60
N GLY A 41 -6.48 -3.27 9.47
CA GLY A 41 -7.47 -4.30 9.24
C GLY A 41 -6.88 -5.71 9.21
N SER A 42 -7.76 -6.69 9.34
CA SER A 42 -7.44 -8.11 9.24
C SER A 42 -7.01 -8.57 7.85
N GLY A 43 -7.15 -7.72 6.83
CA GLY A 43 -6.95 -8.13 5.46
C GLY A 43 -7.95 -9.20 5.02
N TYR A 44 -7.57 -9.99 4.03
CA TYR A 44 -8.46 -10.96 3.38
C TYR A 44 -7.75 -12.27 3.00
N MET A 45 -8.57 -13.28 2.77
CA MET A 45 -8.16 -14.59 2.29
C MET A 45 -8.44 -14.77 0.79
N ALA A 46 -7.59 -15.56 0.14
CA ALA A 46 -7.85 -16.16 -1.16
C ALA A 46 -7.68 -17.68 -1.09
N VAL A 47 -8.58 -18.39 -1.77
CA VAL A 47 -8.60 -19.85 -1.90
C VAL A 47 -8.57 -20.21 -3.37
N LEU A 48 -7.54 -20.93 -3.79
CA LEU A 48 -7.37 -21.40 -5.16
C LEU A 48 -7.47 -22.92 -5.22
N ARG A 49 -8.23 -23.43 -6.20
CA ARG A 49 -8.29 -24.86 -6.55
C ARG A 49 -7.46 -25.12 -7.81
N TYR A 50 -6.66 -26.16 -7.79
CA TYR A 50 -5.89 -26.61 -8.93
C TYR A 50 -5.86 -28.14 -9.03
N ARG A 51 -5.52 -28.67 -10.21
CA ARG A 51 -5.33 -30.10 -10.43
C ARG A 51 -3.86 -30.48 -10.24
N ALA A 52 -3.59 -31.41 -9.34
CA ALA A 52 -2.28 -31.98 -9.14
C ALA A 52 -1.91 -32.95 -10.29
N PRO A 53 -0.62 -33.34 -10.42
CA PRO A 53 -0.18 -34.24 -11.49
C PRO A 53 -0.88 -35.61 -11.50
N ASP A 54 -1.39 -36.07 -10.37
CA ASP A 54 -2.16 -37.32 -10.23
C ASP A 54 -3.64 -37.17 -10.63
N GLY A 55 -4.06 -35.98 -11.05
CA GLY A 55 -5.43 -35.65 -11.43
C GLY A 55 -6.34 -35.26 -10.25
N SER A 56 -5.84 -35.30 -9.01
CA SER A 56 -6.61 -34.88 -7.84
C SER A 56 -6.78 -33.36 -7.79
N GLU A 57 -7.92 -32.88 -7.29
CA GLU A 57 -8.11 -31.45 -7.02
C GLU A 57 -7.58 -31.10 -5.63
N GLN A 58 -6.63 -30.16 -5.61
CA GLN A 58 -5.99 -29.65 -4.41
C GLN A 58 -6.39 -28.19 -4.17
N GLN A 59 -6.24 -27.74 -2.93
CA GLN A 59 -6.51 -26.36 -2.54
C GLN A 59 -5.27 -25.68 -1.99
N LEU A 60 -5.15 -24.40 -2.31
CA LEU A 60 -4.15 -23.52 -1.74
C LEU A 60 -4.83 -22.28 -1.15
N ILE A 61 -4.47 -21.94 0.08
CA ILE A 61 -5.08 -20.87 0.85
C ILE A 61 -3.99 -19.88 1.28
N ARG A 62 -4.20 -18.59 1.02
CA ARG A 62 -3.29 -17.52 1.46
C ARG A 62 -4.05 -16.32 2.02
N ARG A 63 -3.38 -15.58 2.90
CA ARG A 63 -3.91 -14.39 3.58
C ARG A 63 -3.03 -13.19 3.31
N SER A 64 -3.61 -12.01 3.20
CA SER A 64 -2.82 -10.77 3.21
C SER A 64 -2.22 -10.55 4.60
N ALA A 65 -1.05 -9.93 4.65
CA ALA A 65 -0.38 -9.64 5.89
C ALA A 65 0.56 -8.45 5.71
N PRO A 66 0.86 -7.69 6.77
CA PRO A 66 1.80 -6.58 6.71
C PRO A 66 3.16 -6.97 6.08
N GLY A 67 3.53 -6.25 5.02
CA GLY A 67 4.77 -6.42 4.26
C GLY A 67 4.71 -7.52 3.20
N MET A 68 3.64 -8.32 3.17
CA MET A 68 3.44 -9.40 2.20
C MET A 68 2.65 -8.89 0.99
N PRO A 69 2.91 -9.42 -0.22
CA PRO A 69 2.06 -9.10 -1.37
C PRO A 69 0.63 -9.64 -1.14
N HIS A 70 -0.32 -9.19 -1.97
CA HIS A 70 -1.69 -9.71 -1.93
C HIS A 70 -1.73 -11.26 -2.07
N PRO A 71 -2.72 -11.94 -1.46
CA PRO A 71 -2.88 -13.39 -1.50
C PRO A 71 -2.73 -14.03 -2.88
N GLU A 72 -3.23 -13.38 -3.94
CA GLU A 72 -3.18 -13.89 -5.31
C GLU A 72 -1.74 -13.95 -5.83
N TRP A 73 -0.92 -12.95 -5.51
CA TRP A 73 0.52 -12.97 -5.81
C TRP A 73 1.27 -14.00 -4.98
N GLN A 74 0.89 -14.19 -3.71
CA GLN A 74 1.46 -15.25 -2.87
C GLN A 74 1.16 -16.64 -3.47
N ILE A 75 -0.09 -16.86 -3.87
CA ILE A 75 -0.55 -18.10 -4.51
C ILE A 75 0.20 -18.33 -5.83
N LEU A 76 0.35 -17.30 -6.67
CA LEU A 76 1.12 -17.40 -7.91
C LEU A 76 2.56 -17.87 -7.64
N GLY A 77 3.24 -17.24 -6.70
CA GLY A 77 4.61 -17.59 -6.34
C GLY A 77 4.75 -19.04 -5.87
N GLU A 78 3.78 -19.53 -5.11
CA GLU A 78 3.80 -20.89 -4.59
C GLU A 78 3.42 -21.95 -5.63
N LEU A 79 2.44 -21.68 -6.50
CA LEU A 79 2.15 -22.57 -7.62
C LEU A 79 3.38 -22.73 -8.53
N HIS A 80 4.09 -21.64 -8.79
CA HIS A 80 5.37 -21.68 -9.51
C HIS A 80 6.41 -22.53 -8.77
N ALA A 81 6.54 -22.37 -7.44
CA ALA A 81 7.48 -23.17 -6.65
C ALA A 81 7.13 -24.67 -6.62
N MET A 82 5.85 -25.01 -6.67
CA MET A 82 5.35 -26.39 -6.78
C MET A 82 5.40 -26.94 -8.22
N GLY A 83 5.76 -26.12 -9.21
CA GLY A 83 5.75 -26.52 -10.62
C GLY A 83 4.37 -26.78 -11.20
N VAL A 84 3.31 -26.20 -10.61
CA VAL A 84 1.93 -26.33 -11.10
C VAL A 84 1.75 -25.47 -12.35
N PRO A 85 1.42 -26.05 -13.52
CA PRO A 85 1.21 -25.27 -14.74
C PRO A 85 -0.02 -24.38 -14.62
N PRO A 86 -0.02 -23.16 -15.23
CA PRO A 86 -1.16 -22.25 -15.19
C PRO A 86 -2.49 -22.87 -15.66
N GLN A 87 -2.44 -23.82 -16.60
CA GLN A 87 -3.63 -24.49 -17.15
C GLN A 87 -4.31 -25.43 -16.15
N GLN A 88 -3.61 -25.81 -15.06
CA GLN A 88 -4.17 -26.66 -14.02
C GLN A 88 -4.94 -25.88 -12.95
N VAL A 89 -4.89 -24.55 -12.99
CA VAL A 89 -5.69 -23.70 -12.09
C VAL A 89 -7.14 -23.69 -12.56
N VAL A 90 -8.06 -24.00 -11.64
CA VAL A 90 -9.48 -24.22 -11.94
C VAL A 90 -10.37 -23.10 -11.40
N GLU A 91 -10.19 -22.73 -10.13
CA GLU A 91 -11.03 -21.74 -9.46
C GLU A 91 -10.22 -20.90 -8.48
N LEU A 92 -10.58 -19.62 -8.37
CA LEU A 92 -10.08 -18.69 -7.37
C LEU A 92 -11.28 -18.00 -6.71
N HIS A 93 -11.38 -18.14 -5.39
CA HIS A 93 -12.33 -17.40 -4.57
C HIS A 93 -11.56 -16.44 -3.65
N THR A 94 -11.97 -15.18 -3.59
CA THR A 94 -11.39 -14.18 -2.69
C THR A 94 -12.45 -13.54 -1.80
N GLU A 95 -12.15 -13.25 -0.53
CA GLU A 95 -13.14 -12.56 0.31
C GLU A 95 -13.39 -11.11 -0.18
N LEU A 96 -12.38 -10.49 -0.79
CA LEU A 96 -12.45 -9.17 -1.41
C LEU A 96 -12.06 -9.29 -2.89
N GLN A 97 -12.82 -8.65 -3.79
CA GLN A 97 -12.55 -8.67 -5.23
C GLN A 97 -11.08 -8.29 -5.54
N SER A 98 -10.41 -9.12 -6.34
CA SER A 98 -9.03 -8.88 -6.78
C SER A 98 -8.85 -7.48 -7.36
N CYS A 99 -7.88 -6.74 -6.84
CA CYS A 99 -7.74 -5.31 -7.11
C CYS A 99 -7.26 -4.99 -8.54
N GLU A 100 -7.55 -3.76 -8.98
CA GLU A 100 -6.95 -3.13 -10.17
C GLU A 100 -6.25 -1.81 -9.78
N LEU A 101 -5.50 -1.87 -8.69
CA LEU A 101 -4.91 -0.73 -8.00
C LEU A 101 -3.38 -0.87 -7.86
N PRO A 102 -2.67 0.25 -7.65
CA PRO A 102 -1.27 0.25 -7.22
C PRO A 102 -1.00 -0.74 -6.08
N GLY A 103 0.18 -1.36 -6.08
CA GLY A 103 0.58 -2.30 -5.02
C GLY A 103 0.01 -3.71 -5.19
N GLY A 104 -0.84 -3.96 -6.19
CA GLY A 104 -1.38 -5.31 -6.34
C GLY A 104 -1.95 -5.73 -7.67
N TYR A 105 -2.57 -4.88 -8.51
CA TYR A 105 -3.16 -5.20 -9.84
C TYR A 105 -3.56 -6.69 -10.08
N CYS A 106 -4.19 -7.32 -9.09
CA CYS A 106 -4.35 -8.77 -9.02
C CYS A 106 -5.24 -9.27 -10.16
N ALA A 107 -6.32 -8.55 -10.48
CA ALA A 107 -7.19 -8.92 -11.57
C ALA A 107 -6.47 -8.94 -12.93
N ARG A 108 -5.51 -8.01 -13.16
CA ARG A 108 -4.68 -8.04 -14.37
C ARG A 108 -3.76 -9.26 -14.37
N MET A 109 -3.05 -9.48 -13.26
CA MET A 109 -2.14 -10.63 -13.11
C MET A 109 -2.87 -11.95 -13.36
N ILE A 110 -4.05 -12.12 -12.77
CA ILE A 110 -4.88 -13.31 -12.93
C ILE A 110 -5.30 -13.49 -14.39
N ARG A 111 -5.78 -12.43 -15.07
CA ARG A 111 -6.17 -12.53 -16.49
C ARG A 111 -5.01 -12.92 -17.40
N GLU A 112 -3.82 -12.39 -17.14
CA GLU A 112 -2.62 -12.68 -17.93
C GLU A 112 -2.04 -14.08 -17.64
N THR A 113 -2.23 -14.59 -16.42
CA THR A 113 -1.62 -15.86 -15.98
C THR A 113 -2.57 -17.05 -16.09
N TRP A 114 -3.81 -16.90 -15.64
CA TRP A 114 -4.83 -17.96 -15.56
C TRP A 114 -6.09 -17.58 -16.35
N PRO A 115 -6.02 -17.43 -17.68
CA PRO A 115 -7.15 -16.93 -18.47
C PRO A 115 -8.40 -17.82 -18.39
N GLN A 116 -8.27 -19.09 -18.00
CA GLN A 116 -9.38 -20.04 -17.86
C GLN A 116 -9.99 -20.14 -16.46
N VAL A 117 -9.42 -19.48 -15.44
CA VAL A 117 -9.85 -19.67 -14.05
C VAL A 117 -11.25 -19.11 -13.80
N ARG A 118 -12.09 -19.85 -13.06
CA ARG A 118 -13.34 -19.30 -12.53
C ARG A 118 -13.04 -18.41 -11.32
N ILE A 119 -13.37 -17.12 -11.42
CA ILE A 119 -13.17 -16.15 -10.34
C ILE A 119 -14.49 -15.89 -9.63
N THR A 120 -14.50 -15.98 -8.31
CA THR A 120 -15.62 -15.54 -7.46
C THR A 120 -15.10 -14.69 -6.31
N HIS A 121 -15.95 -13.84 -5.74
CA HIS A 121 -15.60 -13.04 -4.57
C HIS A 121 -16.80 -12.80 -3.66
N THR A 122 -16.55 -12.53 -2.38
CA THR A 122 -17.61 -12.20 -1.41
C THR A 122 -17.98 -10.71 -1.47
N ALA A 123 -17.00 -9.82 -1.30
CA ALA A 123 -17.20 -8.38 -1.35
C ALA A 123 -16.62 -7.77 -2.64
N ALA A 124 -17.42 -6.95 -3.32
CA ALA A 124 -16.91 -6.11 -4.42
C ALA A 124 -15.97 -5.04 -3.87
N TYR A 125 -14.86 -4.75 -4.57
CA TYR A 125 -13.86 -3.78 -4.11
C TYR A 125 -13.82 -2.52 -4.98
N GLY A 126 -13.97 -2.68 -6.30
CA GLY A 126 -14.01 -1.54 -7.22
C GLY A 126 -12.68 -0.81 -7.37
N ARG A 127 -12.75 0.42 -7.91
CA ARG A 127 -11.57 1.21 -8.31
C ARG A 127 -11.51 2.59 -7.67
N ASP A 128 -12.63 3.17 -7.28
CA ASP A 128 -12.71 4.49 -6.62
C ASP A 128 -12.85 4.36 -5.10
N LEU A 129 -12.51 5.41 -4.36
CA LEU A 129 -12.53 5.45 -2.89
C LEU A 129 -13.84 4.91 -2.29
N ALA A 130 -14.99 5.33 -2.82
CA ALA A 130 -16.28 4.98 -2.24
C ALA A 130 -16.53 3.47 -2.37
N SER A 131 -16.25 2.91 -3.55
CA SER A 131 -16.36 1.47 -3.80
C SER A 131 -15.39 0.67 -2.91
N ARG A 132 -14.15 1.13 -2.76
CA ARG A 132 -13.12 0.45 -1.95
C ARG A 132 -13.49 0.42 -0.48
N GLN A 133 -13.94 1.56 0.07
CA GLN A 133 -14.42 1.63 1.45
C GLN A 133 -15.66 0.78 1.69
N ALA A 134 -16.59 0.72 0.73
CA ALA A 134 -17.76 -0.15 0.82
C ALA A 134 -17.36 -1.64 0.81
N GLY A 135 -16.41 -2.01 -0.04
CA GLY A 135 -15.88 -3.37 -0.11
C GLY A 135 -15.21 -3.82 1.18
N VAL A 136 -14.36 -2.97 1.77
CA VAL A 136 -13.68 -3.27 3.04
C VAL A 136 -14.67 -3.35 4.20
N ARG A 137 -15.71 -2.49 4.23
CA ARG A 137 -16.78 -2.62 5.23
C ARG A 137 -17.52 -3.95 5.10
N HIS A 138 -17.92 -4.33 3.90
CA HIS A 138 -18.61 -5.60 3.67
C HIS A 138 -17.72 -6.81 3.99
N LEU A 139 -16.43 -6.74 3.66
CA LEU A 139 -15.44 -7.76 4.06
C LEU A 139 -15.42 -7.94 5.58
N VAL A 140 -15.32 -6.84 6.32
CA VAL A 140 -15.31 -6.83 7.79
C VAL A 140 -16.61 -7.39 8.36
N GLU A 141 -17.77 -6.97 7.85
CA GLU A 141 -19.08 -7.45 8.31
C GLU A 141 -19.21 -8.96 8.10
N HIS A 142 -18.84 -9.46 6.92
CA HIS A 142 -18.84 -10.89 6.62
C HIS A 142 -17.88 -11.68 7.53
N GLN A 143 -16.73 -11.08 7.84
CA GLN A 143 -15.75 -11.63 8.75
C GLN A 143 -16.30 -11.68 10.20
N ASP A 144 -16.99 -10.65 10.67
CA ASP A 144 -17.59 -10.66 11.99
C ASP A 144 -18.68 -11.75 12.11
N GLU A 145 -19.49 -11.93 11.05
CA GLU A 145 -20.47 -13.03 10.98
C GLU A 145 -19.81 -14.40 11.10
N LEU A 146 -18.76 -14.68 10.31
CA LEU A 146 -18.06 -15.97 10.35
C LEU A 146 -17.45 -16.27 11.73
N GLN A 147 -16.94 -15.24 12.43
CA GLN A 147 -16.37 -15.41 13.77
C GLN A 147 -17.43 -15.76 14.82
N GLN A 148 -18.69 -15.37 14.63
CA GLN A 148 -19.78 -15.75 15.54
C GLN A 148 -20.11 -17.24 15.42
N PHE A 149 -19.86 -17.86 14.27
CA PHE A 149 -20.20 -19.26 13.98
C PHE A 149 -19.01 -20.22 14.09
N ALA A 150 -17.78 -19.72 14.09
CA ALA A 150 -16.56 -20.52 14.20
C ALA A 150 -15.58 -19.85 15.18
N ASP A 151 -14.90 -20.64 16.03
CA ASP A 151 -13.81 -20.18 16.90
C ASP A 151 -12.57 -19.76 16.09
N GLY A 152 -12.72 -18.69 15.31
CA GLY A 152 -11.69 -18.10 14.48
C GLY A 152 -10.82 -17.12 15.26
N PRO A 153 -9.60 -16.82 14.75
CA PRO A 153 -8.75 -15.81 15.36
C PRO A 153 -9.45 -14.44 15.39
N PRO A 154 -9.21 -13.62 16.44
CA PRO A 154 -9.83 -12.30 16.54
C PRO A 154 -9.46 -11.43 15.35
N ARG A 155 -10.47 -10.78 14.78
CA ARG A 155 -10.33 -9.90 13.61
C ARG A 155 -10.36 -8.44 14.04
N SER A 156 -9.48 -7.63 13.45
CA SER A 156 -9.42 -6.18 13.62
C SER A 156 -10.08 -5.44 12.45
N GLN A 157 -10.85 -4.40 12.80
CA GLN A 157 -11.23 -3.34 11.87
C GLN A 157 -10.11 -2.30 11.75
N PRO A 158 -9.90 -1.69 10.56
CA PRO A 158 -8.97 -0.58 10.41
C PRO A 158 -9.36 0.62 11.26
N VAL A 159 -8.44 1.08 12.11
CA VAL A 159 -8.53 2.36 12.83
C VAL A 159 -7.41 3.25 12.28
N ARG A 160 -7.75 4.04 11.25
CA ARG A 160 -6.79 4.88 10.52
C ARG A 160 -6.41 6.11 11.34
N ALA A 161 -5.11 6.37 11.49
CA ALA A 161 -4.63 7.62 12.05
C ALA A 161 -4.85 8.77 11.06
N ALA A 162 -5.30 9.93 11.56
CA ALA A 162 -5.37 11.15 10.74
C ALA A 162 -3.97 11.53 10.26
N LEU A 163 -3.87 12.08 9.05
CA LEU A 163 -2.60 12.58 8.53
C LEU A 163 -2.24 13.88 9.28
N PRO A 164 -1.18 13.89 10.10
CA PRO A 164 -0.81 15.10 10.81
C PRO A 164 -0.23 16.14 9.84
N GLN A 165 -0.38 17.43 10.15
CA GLN A 165 0.42 18.45 9.46
C GLN A 165 1.89 18.24 9.81
N GLN A 166 2.72 18.04 8.79
CA GLN A 166 4.14 17.79 8.96
C GLN A 166 4.97 18.98 8.49
N GLN A 167 6.09 19.21 9.17
CA GLN A 167 7.09 20.13 8.65
C GLN A 167 7.71 19.52 7.39
N PRO A 168 7.84 20.28 6.29
CA PRO A 168 8.50 19.77 5.10
C PRO A 168 9.94 19.35 5.41
N ALA A 169 10.33 18.17 4.93
CA ALA A 169 11.70 17.71 5.01
C ALA A 169 12.61 18.68 4.24
N PRO A 170 13.85 18.92 4.71
CA PRO A 170 14.78 19.79 4.00
C PRO A 170 15.08 19.22 2.61
N ALA A 171 15.25 20.13 1.64
CA ALA A 171 15.83 19.78 0.35
C ALA A 171 17.29 19.34 0.56
N VAL A 172 17.69 18.27 -0.12
CA VAL A 172 19.03 17.69 -0.05
C VAL A 172 19.60 17.53 -1.46
N GLY A 173 20.93 17.41 -1.57
CA GLY A 173 21.60 17.17 -2.85
C GLY A 173 21.18 15.84 -3.50
N LEU A 174 21.24 15.76 -4.83
CA LEU A 174 20.87 14.55 -5.57
C LEU A 174 21.78 13.36 -5.24
N ASP A 175 23.05 13.63 -4.96
CA ASP A 175 24.00 12.64 -4.45
C ASP A 175 23.58 12.08 -3.08
N VAL A 176 23.04 12.93 -2.19
CA VAL A 176 22.48 12.52 -0.89
C VAL A 176 21.24 11.65 -1.09
N ILE A 177 20.34 11.99 -2.01
CA ILE A 177 19.20 11.13 -2.37
C ILE A 177 19.69 9.78 -2.90
N GLY A 178 20.75 9.78 -3.72
CA GLY A 178 21.38 8.56 -4.19
C GLY A 178 21.97 7.69 -3.08
N GLN A 179 22.47 8.29 -2.01
CA GLN A 179 22.92 7.59 -0.80
C GLN A 179 21.73 7.05 0.01
N GLU A 180 20.64 7.82 0.16
CA GLU A 180 19.40 7.36 0.81
C GLU A 180 18.84 6.10 0.11
N LEU A 181 18.83 6.10 -1.23
CA LEU A 181 18.44 4.94 -2.04
C LEU A 181 19.40 3.77 -1.87
N ALA A 182 20.71 4.00 -1.94
CA ALA A 182 21.71 2.94 -1.78
C ALA A 182 21.68 2.31 -0.38
N HIS A 183 21.34 3.09 0.66
CA HIS A 183 21.13 2.57 2.00
C HIS A 183 19.89 1.66 2.09
N ALA A 184 18.81 2.01 1.38
CA ALA A 184 17.56 1.25 1.37
C ALA A 184 17.66 -0.06 0.55
N TYR A 185 18.28 -0.01 -0.63
CA TYR A 185 18.26 -1.11 -1.60
C TYR A 185 19.61 -1.80 -1.81
N GLY A 186 20.67 -1.28 -1.20
CA GLY A 186 22.05 -1.65 -1.51
C GLY A 186 22.55 -1.01 -2.81
N PRO A 187 23.88 -0.94 -3.03
CA PRO A 187 24.45 -0.28 -4.21
C PRO A 187 23.99 -0.87 -5.55
N GLN A 188 23.80 -2.19 -5.60
CA GLN A 188 23.36 -2.91 -6.80
C GLN A 188 21.85 -2.80 -7.05
N GLY A 189 21.08 -2.40 -6.02
CA GLY A 189 19.64 -2.18 -6.11
C GLY A 189 19.27 -0.79 -6.62
N VAL A 190 20.24 0.05 -6.99
CA VAL A 190 20.01 1.41 -7.50
C VAL A 190 20.57 1.54 -8.91
N PHE A 191 19.70 1.83 -9.87
CA PHE A 191 20.07 2.07 -11.26
C PHE A 191 20.30 3.56 -11.51
N ARG A 192 21.45 3.90 -12.08
CA ARG A 192 21.81 5.27 -12.51
C ARG A 192 22.03 5.30 -14.02
N TYR A 193 21.45 6.30 -14.66
CA TYR A 193 21.62 6.48 -16.10
C TYR A 193 22.93 7.21 -16.40
N GLN A 194 23.48 6.97 -17.59
CA GLN A 194 24.57 7.79 -18.13
C GLN A 194 23.99 9.10 -18.65
N GLN A 195 24.74 10.21 -18.51
CA GLN A 195 24.30 11.55 -18.92
C GLN A 195 23.75 11.59 -20.36
N GLN A 196 24.43 10.93 -21.30
CA GLN A 196 24.00 10.86 -22.71
C GLN A 196 22.67 10.14 -22.93
N LEU A 197 22.26 9.24 -22.03
CA LEU A 197 21.03 8.44 -22.15
C LEU A 197 19.79 9.18 -21.63
N VAL A 198 19.99 10.31 -20.93
CA VAL A 198 18.92 11.19 -20.42
C VAL A 198 18.94 12.58 -21.06
N ALA A 199 19.94 12.87 -21.91
CA ALA A 199 20.08 14.13 -22.64
C ALA A 199 19.11 14.21 -23.82
N ARG A 200 17.81 14.31 -23.53
CA ARG A 200 16.75 14.43 -24.52
C ARG A 200 16.14 15.83 -24.49
N GLN A 201 15.77 16.33 -25.67
CA GLN A 201 15.06 17.60 -25.78
C GLN A 201 13.73 17.54 -25.02
N GLY A 202 13.46 18.57 -24.21
CA GLY A 202 12.23 18.70 -23.43
C GLY A 202 12.27 18.04 -22.05
N VAL A 203 13.29 17.22 -21.74
CA VAL A 203 13.47 16.69 -20.38
C VAL A 203 14.01 17.80 -19.47
N PRO A 204 13.32 18.13 -18.36
CA PRO A 204 13.81 19.12 -17.41
C PRO A 204 15.18 18.72 -16.84
N GLU A 205 16.07 19.69 -16.64
CA GLU A 205 17.44 19.43 -16.17
C GLU A 205 17.45 18.67 -14.83
N ILE A 206 16.57 19.05 -13.89
CA ILE A 206 16.44 18.35 -12.60
C ILE A 206 16.07 16.87 -12.75
N VAL A 207 15.30 16.51 -13.78
CA VAL A 207 14.91 15.11 -14.05
C VAL A 207 16.13 14.34 -14.55
N ALA A 208 16.83 14.87 -15.55
CA ALA A 208 18.04 14.26 -16.10
C ALA A 208 19.13 14.10 -15.03
N GLN A 209 19.39 15.15 -14.25
CA GLN A 209 20.38 15.10 -13.16
C GLN A 209 19.96 14.10 -12.08
N SER A 210 18.68 14.02 -11.71
CA SER A 210 18.21 13.05 -10.71
C SER A 210 18.43 11.60 -11.16
N LEU A 211 18.20 11.29 -12.43
CA LEU A 211 18.43 9.94 -12.97
C LEU A 211 19.92 9.54 -13.00
N VAL A 212 20.82 10.52 -13.10
CA VAL A 212 22.28 10.31 -13.14
C VAL A 212 22.87 10.23 -11.73
N TRP A 213 22.53 11.17 -10.85
CA TRP A 213 23.13 11.31 -9.52
C TRP A 213 22.39 10.49 -8.46
N SER A 214 21.06 10.64 -8.38
CA SER A 214 20.24 9.89 -7.42
C SER A 214 20.03 8.45 -7.90
N GLY A 215 19.62 8.28 -9.16
CA GLY A 215 19.15 7.02 -9.71
C GLY A 215 17.72 6.67 -9.28
N LEU A 216 17.32 5.43 -9.56
CA LEU A 216 16.05 4.82 -9.18
C LEU A 216 16.31 3.47 -8.50
N PRO A 217 15.46 3.02 -7.55
CA PRO A 217 15.50 1.63 -7.13
C PRO A 217 15.19 0.74 -8.34
N VAL A 218 15.93 -0.34 -8.52
CA VAL A 218 15.69 -1.30 -9.62
C VAL A 218 14.29 -1.89 -9.49
N GLU A 219 13.91 -2.26 -8.27
CA GLU A 219 12.58 -2.76 -7.97
C GLU A 219 12.26 -2.69 -6.46
N ILE A 220 10.96 -2.66 -6.17
CA ILE A 220 10.37 -3.01 -4.89
C ILE A 220 9.05 -3.72 -5.17
N ARG A 221 9.08 -5.05 -5.15
CA ARG A 221 7.93 -5.85 -5.59
C ARG A 221 6.84 -5.93 -4.51
N PRO A 222 5.55 -5.89 -4.87
CA PRO A 222 4.98 -5.73 -6.23
C PRO A 222 4.67 -4.26 -6.60
N ILE A 223 5.32 -3.29 -5.95
CA ILE A 223 4.97 -1.86 -6.01
C ILE A 223 5.59 -1.15 -7.22
N PHE A 224 6.85 -1.43 -7.54
CA PHE A 224 7.58 -0.73 -8.61
C PHE A 224 8.68 -1.58 -9.24
N TRP A 225 8.83 -1.45 -10.56
CA TRP A 225 9.96 -1.93 -11.36
C TRP A 225 10.46 -0.80 -12.25
N ALA A 226 11.73 -0.42 -12.11
CA ALA A 226 12.31 0.62 -12.94
C ALA A 226 12.47 0.19 -14.40
N GLN A 227 12.39 1.16 -15.31
CA GLN A 227 12.78 1.03 -16.72
C GLN A 227 14.32 1.02 -16.85
N ALA A 228 14.98 0.17 -16.07
CA ALA A 228 16.42 0.13 -15.88
C ALA A 228 17.11 -0.76 -16.93
N GLN A 229 17.25 -0.27 -18.16
CA GLN A 229 17.90 -1.01 -19.25
C GLN A 229 19.30 -0.40 -19.55
N PRO A 230 20.41 -1.11 -19.21
CA PRO A 230 21.76 -0.61 -19.45
C PRO A 230 21.99 -0.24 -20.93
N GLY A 231 22.60 0.91 -21.18
CA GLY A 231 22.97 1.37 -22.53
C GLY A 231 21.81 1.87 -23.38
N ARG A 232 20.56 1.83 -22.90
CA ARG A 232 19.40 2.38 -23.62
C ARG A 232 19.00 3.75 -23.09
N PRO A 233 18.56 4.67 -23.97
CA PRO A 233 17.99 5.94 -23.54
C PRO A 233 16.69 5.70 -22.78
N ILE A 234 16.36 6.60 -21.85
CA ILE A 234 15.05 6.57 -21.20
C ILE A 234 13.95 6.84 -22.25
N PRO A 235 12.94 5.95 -22.37
CA PRO A 235 11.93 6.07 -23.42
C PRO A 235 10.78 6.99 -22.99
N THR A 236 10.11 7.58 -23.98
CA THR A 236 8.77 8.13 -23.79
C THR A 236 7.73 7.02 -23.73
N LEU A 237 6.53 7.31 -23.23
CA LEU A 237 5.43 6.34 -23.19
C LEU A 237 5.00 5.93 -24.61
N ALA A 238 5.05 6.84 -25.58
CA ALA A 238 4.79 6.54 -26.99
C ALA A 238 5.82 5.56 -27.60
N GLU A 239 7.11 5.75 -27.30
CA GLU A 239 8.18 4.84 -27.73
C GLU A 239 8.02 3.46 -27.08
N LEU A 240 7.74 3.40 -25.78
CA LEU A 240 7.50 2.15 -25.07
C LEU A 240 6.25 1.42 -25.60
N ALA A 241 5.19 2.14 -25.94
CA ALA A 241 3.99 1.56 -26.52
C ALA A 241 4.27 0.98 -27.91
N ALA A 242 5.01 1.71 -28.76
CA ALA A 242 5.44 1.21 -30.06
C ALA A 242 6.29 -0.06 -29.94
N GLU A 243 7.24 -0.12 -28.99
CA GLU A 243 8.04 -1.31 -28.72
C GLU A 243 7.20 -2.52 -28.31
N ARG A 244 6.08 -2.30 -27.61
CA ARG A 244 5.16 -3.35 -27.13
C ARG A 244 4.01 -3.66 -28.10
N GLY A 245 3.94 -2.99 -29.25
CA GLY A 245 2.83 -3.12 -30.19
C GLY A 245 1.48 -2.65 -29.62
N ALA A 246 1.51 -1.79 -28.59
CA ALA A 246 0.33 -1.21 -27.96
C ALA A 246 -0.07 0.09 -28.64
N LEU A 247 -1.38 0.40 -28.66
CA LEU A 247 -1.88 1.68 -29.15
C LEU A 247 -1.97 2.68 -27.99
N PRO A 248 -1.09 3.70 -27.91
CA PRO A 248 -1.09 4.64 -26.81
C PRO A 248 -2.14 5.75 -26.98
N ALA A 249 -2.38 6.51 -25.90
CA ALA A 249 -3.13 7.76 -25.99
C ALA A 249 -2.39 8.82 -26.83
N PRO A 250 -3.10 9.80 -27.43
CA PRO A 250 -2.49 10.82 -28.29
C PRO A 250 -1.38 11.66 -27.61
N ASP A 251 -1.45 11.82 -26.29
CA ASP A 251 -0.52 12.59 -25.48
C ASP A 251 0.68 11.75 -24.95
N ALA A 252 0.81 10.47 -25.32
CA ALA A 252 1.83 9.57 -24.76
C ALA A 252 3.29 10.04 -24.99
N GLY A 253 3.54 10.86 -26.02
CA GLY A 253 4.87 11.45 -26.24
C GLY A 253 5.29 12.47 -25.15
N SER A 254 4.35 12.91 -24.31
CA SER A 254 4.59 13.89 -23.23
C SER A 254 4.98 13.27 -21.88
N TYR A 255 5.14 11.94 -21.83
CA TYR A 255 5.47 11.20 -20.61
C TYR A 255 6.78 10.46 -20.78
N LEU A 256 7.73 10.69 -19.88
CA LEU A 256 9.01 10.00 -19.83
C LEU A 256 8.95 8.84 -18.83
N VAL A 257 9.17 7.60 -19.27
CA VAL A 257 8.89 6.41 -18.46
C VAL A 257 10.03 6.11 -17.49
N LEU A 258 9.74 6.18 -16.19
CA LEU A 258 10.65 5.80 -15.11
C LEU A 258 10.60 4.30 -14.83
N GLY A 259 9.44 3.68 -15.01
CA GLY A 259 9.18 2.29 -14.70
C GLY A 259 7.69 1.95 -14.72
N SER A 260 7.32 0.88 -14.03
CA SER A 260 5.95 0.39 -13.97
C SER A 260 5.60 -0.09 -12.56
N ASP A 261 4.33 0.04 -12.19
CA ASP A 261 3.73 -0.58 -11.00
C ASP A 261 2.93 -1.84 -11.37
N PHE A 262 3.35 -2.52 -12.44
CA PHE A 262 2.68 -3.65 -13.13
C PHE A 262 1.42 -3.28 -13.91
N GLY A 263 0.54 -2.42 -13.38
CA GLY A 263 -0.69 -2.02 -14.06
C GLY A 263 -0.51 -0.83 -15.01
N ARG A 264 0.25 0.17 -14.58
CA ARG A 264 0.49 1.45 -15.25
C ARG A 264 1.99 1.71 -15.39
N GLN A 265 2.33 2.69 -16.23
CA GLN A 265 3.68 3.22 -16.35
C GLN A 265 3.82 4.44 -15.46
N LEU A 266 4.83 4.43 -14.59
CA LEU A 266 5.20 5.58 -13.77
C LEU A 266 6.12 6.47 -14.60
N CYS A 267 5.68 7.69 -14.82
CA CYS A 267 6.28 8.61 -15.78
C CYS A 267 6.51 9.99 -15.18
N VAL A 268 7.50 10.72 -15.69
CA VAL A 268 7.57 12.18 -15.53
C VAL A 268 6.74 12.83 -16.64
N GLN A 269 5.79 13.68 -16.25
CA GLN A 269 4.99 14.46 -17.19
C GLN A 269 5.75 15.73 -17.63
N TYR A 270 5.83 15.95 -18.95
CA TYR A 270 6.40 17.18 -19.49
C TYR A 270 5.54 18.40 -19.15
N GLY A 271 6.20 19.55 -18.93
CA GLY A 271 5.56 20.81 -18.53
C GLY A 271 5.41 20.99 -17.02
N THR A 272 5.06 19.93 -16.28
CA THR A 272 4.93 19.99 -14.80
C THR A 272 6.10 19.36 -14.06
N ALA A 273 6.81 18.42 -14.70
CA ALA A 273 7.84 17.57 -14.08
C ALA A 273 7.33 16.70 -12.91
N HIS A 274 6.01 16.60 -12.74
CA HIS A 274 5.39 15.69 -11.78
C HIS A 274 5.63 14.23 -12.18
N VAL A 275 5.70 13.35 -11.18
CA VAL A 275 5.61 11.90 -11.41
C VAL A 275 4.15 11.50 -11.38
N VAL A 276 3.71 10.76 -12.38
CA VAL A 276 2.33 10.31 -12.58
C VAL A 276 2.29 8.86 -13.05
N ALA A 277 1.23 8.13 -12.70
CA ALA A 277 0.95 6.79 -13.21
C ALA A 277 -0.05 6.87 -14.38
N VAL A 278 0.35 6.38 -15.55
CA VAL A 278 -0.42 6.48 -16.80
C VAL A 278 -0.59 5.08 -17.42
N PRO A 279 -1.77 4.72 -17.92
CA PRO A 279 -1.94 3.50 -18.71
C PRO A 279 -1.04 3.50 -19.95
N LEU A 280 -0.48 2.33 -20.32
CA LEU A 280 0.30 2.20 -21.54
C LEU A 280 -0.58 2.32 -22.80
N GLU A 281 -1.74 1.68 -22.75
CA GLU A 281 -2.73 1.69 -23.83
C GLU A 281 -3.69 2.86 -23.64
N GLY A 282 -4.08 3.48 -24.76
CA GLY A 282 -5.10 4.52 -24.78
C GLY A 282 -6.49 3.97 -24.44
N SER A 283 -7.40 4.86 -24.03
CA SER A 283 -8.81 4.48 -23.85
C SER A 283 -9.41 4.06 -25.20
N PRO A 284 -10.34 3.08 -25.23
CA PRO A 284 -11.08 2.72 -26.44
C PRO A 284 -11.76 3.91 -27.13
N ASP A 285 -12.17 4.92 -26.33
CA ASP A 285 -12.82 6.14 -26.83
C ASP A 285 -11.82 7.16 -27.43
N GLY A 286 -10.54 6.82 -27.53
CA GLY A 286 -9.47 7.67 -28.07
C GLY A 286 -9.10 8.87 -27.18
N ARG A 287 -9.73 9.01 -26.01
CA ARG A 287 -9.44 10.08 -25.05
C ARG A 287 -8.21 9.74 -24.19
N PRO A 288 -7.37 10.74 -23.83
CA PRO A 288 -6.35 10.55 -22.82
C PRO A 288 -6.95 10.01 -21.53
N SER A 289 -6.33 8.95 -21.00
CA SER A 289 -6.70 8.45 -19.68
C SER A 289 -6.19 9.42 -18.60
N PRO A 290 -6.95 9.62 -17.51
CA PRO A 290 -6.50 10.50 -16.44
C PRO A 290 -5.21 9.95 -15.83
N ALA A 291 -4.17 10.78 -15.83
CA ALA A 291 -2.92 10.49 -15.15
C ALA A 291 -3.15 10.55 -13.63
N GLN A 292 -2.79 9.49 -12.92
CA GLN A 292 -2.87 9.45 -11.46
C GLN A 292 -1.63 10.11 -10.87
N PHE A 293 -1.80 11.08 -9.98
CA PHE A 293 -0.68 11.76 -9.34
C PHE A 293 0.11 10.82 -8.44
N VAL A 294 1.45 10.92 -8.48
CA VAL A 294 2.36 10.12 -7.66
C VAL A 294 3.21 11.04 -6.79
N ASN A 295 4.02 11.91 -7.38
CA ASN A 295 4.86 12.84 -6.64
C ASN A 295 5.04 14.17 -7.38
N ALA A 296 5.33 15.22 -6.61
CA ALA A 296 5.53 16.58 -7.11
C ALA A 296 6.79 16.71 -7.97
N SER A 297 7.82 15.86 -7.76
CA SER A 297 8.93 15.75 -8.71
C SER A 297 9.72 14.45 -8.53
N LEU A 298 10.65 14.19 -9.46
CA LEU A 298 11.51 13.01 -9.42
C LEU A 298 12.41 12.93 -8.16
N PRO A 299 13.05 14.02 -7.68
CA PRO A 299 13.68 14.04 -6.36
C PRO A 299 12.77 13.58 -5.21
N GLN A 300 11.55 14.09 -5.09
CA GLN A 300 10.61 13.64 -4.05
C GLN A 300 10.24 12.16 -4.22
N PHE A 301 9.93 11.73 -5.44
CA PHE A 301 9.66 10.31 -5.73
C PHE A 301 10.82 9.42 -5.27
N ALA A 302 12.06 9.75 -5.64
CA ALA A 302 13.24 8.99 -5.23
C ALA A 302 13.40 8.90 -3.70
N ARG A 303 13.12 9.99 -2.98
CA ARG A 303 13.16 9.99 -1.50
C ARG A 303 12.02 9.18 -0.87
N CYS A 304 10.80 9.29 -1.39
CA CYS A 304 9.66 8.46 -0.96
C CYS A 304 9.93 6.97 -1.22
N MET A 305 10.57 6.64 -2.34
CA MET A 305 11.00 5.27 -2.64
C MET A 305 12.12 4.80 -1.72
N ALA A 306 13.08 5.67 -1.35
CA ALA A 306 14.10 5.34 -0.35
C ALA A 306 13.47 5.08 1.02
N LEU A 307 12.51 5.91 1.44
CA LEU A 307 11.73 5.72 2.66
C LEU A 307 11.00 4.36 2.65
N LEU A 308 10.26 4.07 1.59
CA LEU A 308 9.57 2.79 1.41
C LEU A 308 10.55 1.62 1.54
N GLY A 309 11.70 1.66 0.85
CA GLY A 309 12.71 0.60 0.92
C GLY A 309 13.29 0.38 2.32
N ARG A 310 13.56 1.46 3.07
CA ARG A 310 14.07 1.37 4.45
C ARG A 310 13.04 0.76 5.40
N MET A 311 11.77 1.12 5.25
CA MET A 311 10.74 0.76 6.23
C MET A 311 10.01 -0.54 5.87
N TRP A 312 9.96 -0.95 4.60
CA TRP A 312 9.11 -2.05 4.12
C TRP A 312 9.36 -3.36 4.87
N ARG A 313 10.63 -3.75 5.02
CA ARG A 313 11.00 -5.01 5.69
C ARG A 313 10.63 -5.03 7.17
N LEU A 314 10.41 -3.87 7.78
CA LEU A 314 10.00 -3.77 9.18
C LEU A 314 8.51 -4.09 9.38
N ARG A 315 7.72 -4.23 8.30
CA ARG A 315 6.31 -4.65 8.37
C ARG A 315 6.14 -6.15 8.65
N TYR A 316 7.14 -6.97 8.33
CA TYR A 316 7.00 -8.42 8.44
C TYR A 316 6.78 -8.87 9.88
N GLY A 317 5.72 -9.65 10.10
CA GLY A 317 5.40 -10.25 11.38
C GLY A 317 4.83 -9.28 12.42
N LEU A 318 4.52 -8.03 12.04
CA LEU A 318 3.85 -7.10 12.93
C LEU A 318 2.41 -7.56 13.23
N ASN A 319 1.98 -7.39 14.47
CA ASN A 319 0.56 -7.48 14.83
C ASN A 319 -0.22 -6.24 14.35
N PRO A 320 -1.57 -6.26 14.39
CA PRO A 320 -2.38 -5.16 13.86
C PRO A 320 -2.07 -3.77 14.44
N GLU A 321 -1.81 -3.68 15.74
CA GLU A 321 -1.49 -2.40 16.41
C GLU A 321 -0.07 -1.90 16.05
N GLN A 322 0.91 -2.81 15.97
CA GLN A 322 2.27 -2.49 15.55
C GLN A 322 2.29 -2.03 14.08
N ALA A 323 1.55 -2.71 13.21
CA ALA A 323 1.41 -2.32 11.81
C ALA A 323 0.66 -0.98 11.67
N GLY A 324 -0.29 -0.69 12.57
CA GLY A 324 -0.97 0.60 12.63
C GLY A 324 -0.02 1.75 12.99
N ARG A 325 0.85 1.54 13.99
CA ARG A 325 1.91 2.51 14.35
C ARG A 325 2.90 2.71 13.21
N TRP A 326 3.39 1.62 12.62
CA TRP A 326 4.26 1.69 11.45
C TRP A 326 3.62 2.50 10.32
N THR A 327 2.33 2.28 10.05
CA THR A 327 1.62 2.96 8.94
C THR A 327 1.43 4.44 9.25
N THR A 328 1.21 4.78 10.52
CA THR A 328 1.16 6.17 11.02
C THR A 328 2.50 6.89 10.82
N ASP A 329 3.61 6.24 11.15
CA ASP A 329 4.94 6.84 11.00
C ASP A 329 5.31 6.99 9.52
N PHE A 330 5.05 5.95 8.71
CA PHE A 330 5.31 5.97 7.27
C PHE A 330 4.50 7.05 6.54
N GLN A 331 3.21 7.21 6.84
CA GLN A 331 2.39 8.27 6.23
C GLN A 331 2.85 9.68 6.64
N ALA A 332 3.33 9.86 7.87
CA ALA A 332 3.86 11.13 8.34
C ALA A 332 5.18 11.48 7.63
N GLU A 333 6.11 10.53 7.51
CA GLU A 333 7.36 10.74 6.78
C GLU A 333 7.11 10.98 5.28
N LEU A 334 6.16 10.26 4.66
CA LEU A 334 5.73 10.54 3.28
C LEU A 334 5.19 11.96 3.12
N ALA A 335 4.30 12.41 4.02
CA ALA A 335 3.74 13.76 3.99
C ALA A 335 4.82 14.84 4.22
N SER A 336 5.86 14.56 4.99
CA SER A 336 6.99 15.47 5.18
C SER A 336 7.84 15.59 3.91
N LEU A 337 8.04 14.48 3.17
CA LEU A 337 8.80 14.46 1.92
C LEU A 337 8.04 15.10 0.75
N ASP A 338 6.74 14.79 0.64
CA ASP A 338 5.87 15.26 -0.42
C ASP A 338 4.40 15.35 0.07
N PRO A 339 3.97 16.51 0.58
CA PRO A 339 2.58 16.68 1.03
C PRO A 339 1.55 16.43 -0.08
N GLN A 340 1.89 16.69 -1.34
CA GLN A 340 0.96 16.56 -2.46
C GLN A 340 0.69 15.08 -2.80
N ALA A 341 1.66 14.19 -2.55
CA ALA A 341 1.54 12.76 -2.77
C ALA A 341 0.41 12.10 -1.97
N VAL A 342 0.05 12.70 -0.83
CA VAL A 342 -0.95 12.18 0.12
C VAL A 342 -2.13 13.14 0.33
N ALA A 343 -2.21 14.22 -0.45
CA ALA A 343 -3.27 15.24 -0.31
C ALA A 343 -4.62 14.79 -0.87
N ASP A 344 -4.62 13.94 -1.89
CA ASP A 344 -5.81 13.40 -2.54
C ASP A 344 -5.92 11.89 -2.25
N PRO A 345 -7.08 11.37 -1.82
CA PRO A 345 -7.25 9.94 -1.55
C PRO A 345 -7.08 9.03 -2.78
N GLU A 346 -7.17 9.56 -4.00
CA GLU A 346 -6.96 8.83 -5.26
C GLU A 346 -5.52 8.97 -5.80
N SER A 347 -4.65 9.73 -5.14
CA SER A 347 -3.21 9.72 -5.46
C SER A 347 -2.61 8.33 -5.22
N TRP A 348 -1.56 8.01 -5.98
CA TRP A 348 -0.95 6.68 -5.98
C TRP A 348 -0.47 6.23 -4.58
N TRP A 349 0.18 7.12 -3.82
CA TRP A 349 0.61 6.83 -2.45
C TRP A 349 -0.55 6.71 -1.48
N SER A 350 -1.60 7.53 -1.61
CA SER A 350 -2.81 7.43 -0.79
C SER A 350 -3.51 6.09 -0.95
N VAL A 351 -3.57 5.56 -2.18
CA VAL A 351 -4.16 4.23 -2.45
C VAL A 351 -3.30 3.10 -1.86
N LEU A 352 -1.97 3.23 -1.88
CA LEU A 352 -1.10 2.27 -1.17
C LEU A 352 -1.28 2.35 0.36
N LEU A 353 -1.34 3.55 0.92
CA LEU A 353 -1.56 3.77 2.36
C LEU A 353 -2.92 3.23 2.81
N GLU A 354 -3.97 3.44 2.02
CA GLU A 354 -5.28 2.85 2.25
C GLU A 354 -5.20 1.32 2.35
N GLN A 355 -4.55 0.67 1.38
CA GLN A 355 -4.37 -0.78 1.40
C GLN A 355 -3.52 -1.27 2.58
N MET A 356 -2.49 -0.51 2.98
CA MET A 356 -1.71 -0.81 4.20
C MET A 356 -2.55 -0.71 5.47
N TRP A 357 -3.43 0.28 5.56
CA TRP A 357 -4.38 0.44 6.66
C TRP A 357 -5.42 -0.68 6.70
N ASP A 358 -5.87 -1.14 5.55
CA ASP A 358 -6.86 -2.21 5.43
C ASP A 358 -6.26 -3.61 5.66
N GLY A 359 -4.94 -3.71 5.85
CA GLY A 359 -4.23 -4.98 6.09
C GLY A 359 -4.03 -5.81 4.80
N LEU A 360 -4.09 -5.16 3.64
CA LEU A 360 -3.97 -5.79 2.32
C LEU A 360 -2.51 -5.95 1.88
N LEU A 361 -1.61 -5.09 2.40
CA LEU A 361 -0.18 -4.99 2.06
C LEU A 361 0.75 -4.98 3.26
#